data_AF-A0A1Y0I981-F1
#
_entry.id   AF-A0A1Y0I981-F1
#
_cell.length_a   1.000
_cell.length_b   1.000
_cell.length_c   1.000
_cell.angle_alpha   90.00
_cell.angle_beta   90.00
_cell.angle_gamma   90.00
#
_symmetry.space_group_name_H-M   'P 1'
#
loop_
_entity.id
_entity.type
_entity.pdbx_description
1 polymer ?
#
loop_
_entity_poly.entity_id
_entity_poly.type
_entity_poly.pdbx_seq_one_letter_code
_entity_poly.pdbx_strand_id
1 'polypeptide(L)'
;MALWHYKCYLVPEPTKFVSEGESEFLPETDENWEWLDCGKEVLEFAEEYFRPVESWSEEILMYGYGEHRIEIGVQEKKVTDVRVRAAVSSEHFSEFMTEILELCDIAGLRIFDVYQNHIVDASSENLKNSILNSNAYKFCKNQERYFEGLDRGEKLNEK
;
A
#
# COMPACT_ATOMS: atom_id res chain seq x y z
N MET A 1 -3.42 -1.37 14.70
CA MET A 1 -3.68 -0.98 13.29
C MET A 1 -5.14 -1.20 12.96
N ALA A 2 -5.74 -0.35 12.12
CA ALA A 2 -7.16 -0.45 11.77
C ALA A 2 -7.40 -1.50 10.69
N LEU A 3 -8.31 -2.46 10.96
CA LEU A 3 -8.61 -3.59 10.07
C LEU A 3 -9.21 -3.19 8.72
N TRP A 4 -9.76 -1.99 8.61
CA TRP A 4 -10.46 -1.49 7.41
C TRP A 4 -9.55 -0.75 6.40
N HIS A 5 -8.24 -0.69 6.64
CA HIS A 5 -7.32 -0.04 5.71
C HIS A 5 -6.65 -1.04 4.76
N TYR A 6 -6.86 -0.85 3.47
CA TYR A 6 -6.05 -1.43 2.41
C TYR A 6 -4.62 -0.85 2.46
N LYS A 7 -3.65 -1.65 2.01
CA LYS A 7 -2.22 -1.31 2.02
C LYS A 7 -1.51 -1.87 0.80
N CYS A 8 -0.58 -1.11 0.25
CA CYS A 8 0.41 -1.60 -0.70
C CYS A 8 1.65 -0.70 -0.67
N TYR A 9 2.73 -1.15 -1.31
CA TYR A 9 3.92 -0.33 -1.54
C TYR A 9 4.02 0.02 -3.02
N LEU A 10 4.55 1.21 -3.33
CA LEU A 10 4.90 1.59 -4.69
C LEU A 10 6.41 1.44 -4.86
N VAL A 11 6.83 0.75 -5.91
CA VAL A 11 8.24 0.36 -6.12
C VAL A 11 8.67 0.66 -7.57
N PRO A 12 9.89 1.13 -7.82
CA PRO A 12 10.35 1.47 -9.17
C PRO A 12 10.67 0.23 -10.03
N GLU A 13 10.73 0.37 -11.34
CA GLU A 13 11.39 -0.65 -12.19
C GLU A 13 12.93 -0.54 -12.07
N PRO A 14 13.71 -1.64 -12.07
CA PRO A 14 13.35 -3.03 -12.31
C PRO A 14 13.30 -3.86 -11.01
N THR A 15 12.58 -3.41 -9.99
CA THR A 15 12.49 -4.11 -8.70
C THR A 15 12.07 -5.58 -8.91
N LYS A 16 12.93 -6.50 -8.49
CA LYS A 16 12.64 -7.93 -8.44
C LYS A 16 12.40 -8.32 -7.00
N PHE A 17 11.21 -8.83 -6.72
CA PHE A 17 10.89 -9.39 -5.43
C PHE A 17 11.54 -10.77 -5.29
N VAL A 18 12.33 -10.96 -4.22
CA VAL A 18 12.87 -12.25 -3.81
C VAL A 18 12.28 -12.54 -2.44
N SER A 19 11.28 -13.42 -2.37
CA SER A 19 10.74 -13.84 -1.09
C SER A 19 11.75 -14.74 -0.38
N GLU A 20 12.43 -14.24 0.65
CA GLU A 20 13.12 -15.09 1.61
C GLU A 20 12.11 -15.51 2.71
N GLY A 21 11.45 -16.64 2.48
CA GLY A 21 10.67 -17.34 3.52
C GLY A 21 9.16 -17.15 3.48
N GLU A 22 8.44 -18.25 3.71
CA GLU A 22 7.00 -18.30 3.92
C GLU A 22 6.70 -17.91 5.38
N SER A 23 6.61 -16.61 5.70
CA SER A 23 5.99 -16.19 6.95
C SER A 23 4.48 -16.02 6.75
N GLU A 24 3.70 -16.98 7.26
CA GLU A 24 2.25 -17.04 7.08
C GLU A 24 1.44 -16.12 8.01
N PHE A 25 2.12 -15.37 8.88
CA PHE A 25 1.53 -14.31 9.68
C PHE A 25 2.26 -13.03 9.34
N LEU A 26 1.48 -12.03 8.87
CA LEU A 26 1.87 -10.65 8.58
C LEU A 26 3.36 -10.48 8.32
N PRO A 27 3.80 -10.29 7.07
CA PRO A 27 5.16 -9.83 6.84
C PRO A 27 5.25 -8.40 7.44
N GLU A 28 5.56 -8.32 8.73
CA GLU A 28 6.68 -7.51 9.20
C GLU A 28 7.96 -8.25 8.80
N THR A 29 8.06 -8.71 7.54
CA THR A 29 9.37 -8.76 6.93
C THR A 29 9.84 -7.32 6.98
N ASP A 30 10.99 -7.09 7.62
CA ASP A 30 11.81 -5.93 7.35
C ASP A 30 12.11 -5.99 5.84
N GLU A 31 11.14 -5.58 5.02
CA GLU A 31 11.25 -5.53 3.57
C GLU A 31 12.20 -4.38 3.32
N ASN A 32 13.48 -4.74 3.24
CA ASN A 32 14.52 -3.77 3.21
C ASN A 32 14.65 -3.23 1.78
N TRP A 33 13.74 -2.32 1.43
CA TRP A 33 13.72 -1.57 0.17
C TRP A 33 14.80 -0.48 0.11
N GLU A 34 15.72 -0.43 1.10
CA GLU A 34 16.75 0.59 1.42
C GLU A 34 17.56 1.18 0.23
N TRP A 35 17.38 0.69 -0.99
CA TRP A 35 18.26 0.95 -2.12
C TRP A 35 17.56 1.40 -3.41
N LEU A 36 16.23 1.57 -3.40
CA LEU A 36 15.46 1.90 -4.60
C LEU A 36 14.89 3.31 -4.53
N ASP A 37 15.56 4.23 -5.22
CA ASP A 37 15.09 5.60 -5.40
C ASP A 37 13.77 5.58 -6.20
N CYS A 38 12.67 5.94 -5.55
CA CYS A 38 11.35 5.99 -6.19
C CYS A 38 11.16 7.25 -7.07
N GLY A 39 12.16 8.14 -7.12
CA GLY A 39 12.11 9.36 -7.90
C GLY A 39 11.53 10.53 -7.12
N LYS A 40 12.03 11.73 -7.45
CA LYS A 40 11.54 12.99 -6.87
C LYS A 40 10.11 13.32 -7.32
N GLU A 41 9.69 12.75 -8.44
CA GLU A 41 8.37 12.86 -9.05
C GLU A 41 7.28 12.43 -8.06
N VAL A 42 7.58 11.50 -7.15
CA VAL A 42 6.67 11.09 -6.07
C VAL A 42 6.39 12.24 -5.11
N LEU A 43 7.43 12.95 -4.67
CA LEU A 43 7.28 14.08 -3.76
C LEU A 43 6.58 15.25 -4.47
N GLU A 44 6.97 15.53 -5.71
CA GLU A 44 6.36 16.60 -6.53
C GLU A 44 4.85 16.35 -6.70
N PHE A 45 4.44 15.12 -7.05
CA PHE A 45 3.03 14.74 -7.13
C PHE A 45 2.33 14.82 -5.76
N ALA A 46 2.99 14.34 -4.70
CA ALA A 46 2.40 14.34 -3.37
C ALA A 46 2.09 15.75 -2.84
N GLU A 47 3.01 16.69 -3.07
CA GLU A 47 2.86 18.09 -2.68
C GLU A 47 1.81 18.83 -3.50
N GLU A 48 1.62 18.45 -4.76
CA GLU A 48 0.65 19.07 -5.66
C GLU A 48 -0.78 18.58 -5.41
N TYR A 49 -0.97 17.27 -5.27
CA TYR A 49 -2.30 16.63 -5.28
C TYR A 49 -2.84 16.30 -3.88
N PHE A 50 -1.97 16.13 -2.89
CA PHE A 50 -2.39 15.74 -1.55
C PHE A 50 -2.07 16.81 -0.51
N ARG A 51 -2.79 16.78 0.62
CA ARG A 51 -2.51 17.69 1.74
C ARG A 51 -1.47 17.06 2.66
N PRO A 52 -0.50 17.82 3.18
CA PRO A 52 0.42 17.31 4.18
C PRO A 52 -0.34 16.91 5.45
N VAL A 53 0.08 15.79 6.03
CA VAL A 53 -0.45 15.24 7.28
C VAL A 53 0.70 15.15 8.28
N GLU A 54 0.41 15.41 9.57
CA GLU A 54 1.41 15.30 10.62
C GLU A 54 1.93 13.86 10.74
N SER A 55 3.26 13.73 10.68
CA SER A 55 3.96 12.46 10.82
C SER A 55 4.51 12.30 12.24
N TRP A 56 4.68 11.04 12.66
CA TRP A 56 5.29 10.68 13.94
C TRP A 56 6.82 10.59 13.85
N SER A 57 7.39 10.69 12.65
CA SER A 57 8.82 10.65 12.37
C SER A 57 9.20 11.77 11.41
N GLU A 58 10.35 12.40 11.63
CA GLU A 58 10.93 13.39 10.71
C GLU A 58 11.42 12.74 9.40
N GLU A 59 11.63 11.43 9.39
CA GLU A 59 12.09 10.65 8.24
C GLU A 59 10.95 10.17 7.33
N ILE A 60 9.70 10.34 7.78
CA ILE A 60 8.51 9.93 7.04
C ILE A 60 7.66 11.16 6.77
N LEU A 61 7.52 11.53 5.50
CA LEU A 61 6.55 12.53 5.08
C LEU A 61 5.21 11.85 4.85
N MET A 62 4.11 12.47 5.28
CA MET A 62 2.76 11.93 5.07
C MET A 62 1.92 12.93 4.30
N TYR A 63 1.21 12.44 3.29
CA TYR A 63 0.28 13.24 2.51
C TYR A 63 -1.03 12.48 2.31
N GLY A 64 -2.17 13.18 2.31
CA GLY A 64 -3.47 12.57 2.05
C GLY A 64 -4.64 13.37 2.62
N TYR A 65 -5.76 12.69 2.83
CA TYR A 65 -6.97 13.29 3.39
C TYR A 65 -7.80 12.24 4.14
N GLY A 66 -8.33 12.65 5.30
CA GLY A 66 -9.08 11.77 6.18
C GLY A 66 -8.25 10.56 6.62
N GLU A 67 -8.71 9.36 6.26
CA GLU A 67 -8.03 8.09 6.57
C GLU A 67 -7.15 7.54 5.42
N HIS A 68 -7.16 8.22 4.27
CA HIS A 68 -6.34 7.89 3.12
C HIS A 68 -5.04 8.68 3.15
N ARG A 69 -3.93 7.99 2.91
CA ARG A 69 -2.62 8.63 2.87
C ARG A 69 -1.58 7.83 2.11
N ILE A 70 -0.59 8.55 1.64
CA ILE A 70 0.71 8.05 1.26
C ILE A 70 1.71 8.41 2.36
N GLU A 71 2.55 7.46 2.72
CA GLU A 71 3.69 7.64 3.63
C GLU A 71 4.95 7.49 2.77
N ILE A 72 5.80 8.51 2.78
CA ILE A 72 6.99 8.61 1.94
C ILE A 72 8.21 8.64 2.87
N GLY A 73 9.03 7.61 2.85
CA GLY A 73 10.31 7.64 3.55
C GLY A 73 11.34 8.45 2.77
N VAL A 74 12.06 9.31 3.48
CA VAL A 74 13.09 10.16 2.90
C VAL A 74 14.39 10.01 3.66
N GLN A 75 15.43 9.53 2.98
CA GLN A 75 16.78 9.42 3.52
C GLN A 75 17.77 10.09 2.57
N GLU A 76 18.68 10.92 3.09
CA GLU A 76 19.70 11.64 2.29
C GLU A 76 19.13 12.39 1.06
N LYS A 77 17.90 12.93 1.19
CA LYS A 77 17.14 13.63 0.13
C LYS A 77 16.66 12.73 -1.03
N LYS A 78 16.61 11.42 -0.82
CA LYS A 78 16.04 10.45 -1.77
C LYS A 78 14.78 9.83 -1.20
N VAL A 79 13.85 9.49 -2.08
CA VAL A 79 12.65 8.73 -1.70
C VAL A 79 13.03 7.27 -1.60
N THR A 80 13.02 6.73 -0.40
CA THR A 80 13.45 5.34 -0.11
C THR A 80 12.29 4.35 -0.14
N ASP A 81 11.09 4.80 0.23
CA ASP A 81 9.90 3.96 0.24
C ASP A 81 8.64 4.80 0.08
N VAL A 82 7.63 4.20 -0.54
CA VAL A 82 6.31 4.81 -0.72
C VAL A 82 5.25 3.78 -0.32
N ARG A 83 4.54 4.07 0.76
CA ARG A 83 3.49 3.23 1.33
C ARG A 83 2.13 3.87 1.12
N VAL A 84 1.20 3.13 0.57
CA VAL A 84 -0.20 3.56 0.41
C VAL A 84 -1.03 2.95 1.51
N ARG A 85 -1.87 3.77 2.15
CA ARG A 85 -2.86 3.32 3.12
C ARG A 85 -4.19 3.98 2.82
N ALA A 86 -5.22 3.18 2.53
CA ALA A 86 -6.53 3.68 2.10
C ALA A 86 -7.66 3.01 2.87
N ALA A 87 -8.61 3.78 3.39
CA ALA A 87 -9.77 3.26 4.13
C ALA A 87 -10.84 2.74 3.16
N VAL A 88 -11.01 1.42 3.07
CA VAL A 88 -11.92 0.79 2.09
C VAL A 88 -13.39 1.20 2.28
N SER A 89 -13.77 1.58 3.50
CA SER A 89 -15.12 2.02 3.85
C SER A 89 -15.40 3.50 3.56
N SER A 90 -14.41 4.28 3.14
CA SER A 90 -14.57 5.72 2.89
C SER A 90 -15.15 6.00 1.50
N GLU A 91 -15.98 7.04 1.40
CA GLU A 91 -16.57 7.49 0.13
C GLU A 91 -15.53 7.95 -0.90
N HIS A 92 -14.37 8.45 -0.44
CA HIS A 92 -13.28 8.90 -1.31
C HIS A 92 -12.30 7.80 -1.71
N PHE A 93 -12.54 6.54 -1.33
CA PHE A 93 -11.61 5.44 -1.62
C PHE A 93 -11.32 5.30 -3.12
N SER A 94 -12.35 5.39 -3.98
CA SER A 94 -12.16 5.24 -5.42
C SER A 94 -11.40 6.40 -6.05
N GLU A 95 -11.61 7.61 -5.55
CA GLU A 95 -10.89 8.83 -5.98
C GLU A 95 -9.42 8.69 -5.62
N PHE A 96 -9.14 8.36 -4.35
CA PHE A 96 -7.78 8.15 -3.86
C PHE A 96 -7.02 7.08 -4.65
N MET A 97 -7.64 5.93 -4.91
CA MET A 97 -6.98 4.87 -5.69
C MET A 97 -6.72 5.27 -7.16
N THR A 98 -7.51 6.21 -7.71
CA THR A 98 -7.26 6.77 -9.05
C THR A 98 -6.03 7.68 -9.03
N GLU A 99 -5.91 8.53 -8.02
CA GLU A 99 -4.73 9.40 -7.80
C GLU A 99 -3.45 8.56 -7.61
N ILE A 100 -3.55 7.41 -6.91
CA ILE A 100 -2.42 6.47 -6.78
C ILE A 100 -2.01 5.85 -8.12
N LEU A 101 -2.95 5.52 -9.00
CA LEU A 101 -2.63 5.01 -10.33
C LEU A 101 -1.95 6.07 -11.19
N GLU A 102 -2.41 7.31 -11.11
CA GLU A 102 -1.81 8.45 -11.82
C GLU A 102 -0.37 8.71 -11.34
N LEU A 103 -0.15 8.69 -10.02
CA LEU A 103 1.19 8.74 -9.43
C LEU A 103 2.10 7.64 -9.99
N CYS A 104 1.60 6.40 -10.06
CA CYS A 104 2.39 5.29 -10.59
C CYS A 104 2.77 5.47 -12.06
N ASP A 105 1.85 5.99 -12.87
CA ASP A 105 2.10 6.25 -14.29
C ASP A 105 3.17 7.35 -14.48
N ILE A 106 3.06 8.45 -13.73
CA ILE A 106 3.99 9.59 -13.79
C ILE A 106 5.39 9.20 -13.32
N ALA A 107 5.48 8.49 -12.20
CA ALA A 107 6.77 8.14 -11.58
C ALA A 107 7.35 6.79 -12.08
N GLY A 108 6.65 6.08 -12.98
CA GLY A 108 7.08 4.77 -13.47
C GLY A 108 7.14 3.70 -12.38
N LEU A 109 6.17 3.71 -11.46
CA LEU A 109 6.11 2.81 -10.32
C LEU A 109 5.19 1.62 -10.58
N ARG A 110 5.49 0.53 -9.88
CA ARG A 110 4.72 -0.71 -9.82
C ARG A 110 4.17 -0.88 -8.42
N ILE A 111 3.20 -1.78 -8.26
CA ILE A 111 2.53 -2.03 -7.00
C ILE A 111 3.05 -3.34 -6.41
N PHE A 112 3.59 -3.30 -5.21
CA PHE A 112 3.81 -4.49 -4.42
C PHE A 112 2.55 -4.80 -3.61
N ASP A 113 1.89 -5.91 -3.96
CA ASP A 113 0.70 -6.41 -3.29
C ASP A 113 1.11 -7.24 -2.06
N VAL A 114 1.01 -6.63 -0.88
CA VAL A 114 1.36 -7.27 0.40
C VAL A 114 0.47 -8.47 0.74
N TYR A 115 -0.72 -8.59 0.14
CA TYR A 115 -1.66 -9.67 0.42
C TYR A 115 -1.43 -10.89 -0.46
N GLN A 116 -0.78 -10.70 -1.60
CA GLN A 116 -0.44 -11.75 -2.55
C GLN A 116 1.07 -11.92 -2.76
N ASN A 117 1.88 -11.15 -2.05
CA ASN A 117 3.34 -11.21 -1.98
C ASN A 117 4.03 -11.15 -3.35
N HIS A 118 3.63 -10.23 -4.23
CA HIS A 118 4.25 -10.06 -5.53
C HIS A 118 4.11 -8.63 -6.08
N ILE A 119 4.92 -8.31 -7.08
CA ILE A 119 4.90 -7.00 -7.76
C ILE A 119 4.09 -7.11 -9.05
N VAL A 120 3.12 -6.22 -9.22
CA VAL A 120 2.25 -6.08 -10.39
C VAL A 120 2.37 -4.70 -11.01
N ASP A 121 2.01 -4.61 -12.28
CA ASP A 121 1.89 -3.32 -12.94
C ASP A 121 0.76 -2.50 -12.31
N ALA A 122 0.95 -1.18 -12.23
CA ALA A 122 -0.07 -0.28 -11.71
C ALA A 122 -1.23 -0.18 -12.70
N SER A 123 -2.25 -1.02 -12.50
CA SER A 123 -3.49 -1.01 -13.28
C SER A 123 -4.70 -1.12 -12.38
N SER A 124 -5.83 -0.61 -12.87
CA SER A 124 -7.11 -0.69 -12.15
C SER A 124 -7.53 -2.13 -11.89
N GLU A 125 -7.24 -3.05 -12.80
CA GLU A 125 -7.51 -4.49 -12.64
C GLU A 125 -6.66 -5.10 -11.52
N ASN A 126 -5.35 -4.84 -11.53
CA ASN A 126 -4.43 -5.37 -10.51
C ASN A 126 -4.76 -4.82 -9.11
N LEU A 127 -5.01 -3.51 -9.01
CA LEU A 127 -5.45 -2.90 -7.74
C LEU A 127 -6.75 -3.50 -7.25
N LYS A 128 -7.75 -3.65 -8.12
CA LYS A 128 -9.02 -4.27 -7.74
C LYS A 128 -8.81 -5.68 -7.20
N ASN A 129 -7.99 -6.48 -7.88
CA ASN A 129 -7.68 -7.84 -7.44
C ASN A 129 -6.98 -7.84 -6.06
N SER A 130 -5.98 -6.97 -5.86
CA SER A 130 -5.32 -6.82 -4.56
C SER A 130 -6.30 -6.40 -3.44
N ILE A 131 -7.14 -5.40 -3.70
CA ILE A 131 -8.14 -4.90 -2.75
C ILE A 131 -9.12 -6.02 -2.38
N LEU A 132 -9.65 -6.76 -3.34
CA LEU A 132 -10.60 -7.86 -3.07
C LEU A 132 -9.99 -8.96 -2.21
N ASN A 133 -8.68 -9.21 -2.36
CA ASN A 133 -7.94 -10.18 -1.56
C ASN A 133 -7.46 -9.62 -0.20
N SER A 134 -7.55 -8.31 0.01
CA SER A 134 -7.10 -7.66 1.24
C SER A 134 -7.95 -8.03 2.46
N ASN A 135 -7.31 -8.03 3.63
CA ASN A 135 -8.00 -8.17 4.91
C ASN A 135 -9.02 -7.04 5.12
N ALA A 136 -8.72 -5.84 4.63
CA ALA A 136 -9.61 -4.69 4.71
C ALA A 136 -10.93 -4.89 3.99
N TYR A 137 -10.89 -5.39 2.76
CA TYR A 137 -12.12 -5.70 2.03
C TYR A 137 -12.92 -6.81 2.70
N LYS A 138 -12.26 -7.87 3.15
CA LYS A 138 -12.90 -9.00 3.86
C LYS A 138 -13.61 -8.53 5.13
N PHE A 139 -12.92 -7.74 5.96
CA PHE A 139 -13.47 -7.13 7.16
C PHE A 139 -14.66 -6.21 6.86
N CYS A 140 -14.52 -5.28 5.90
CA CYS A 140 -15.58 -4.36 5.52
C CYS A 140 -16.80 -5.05 4.91
N LYS A 141 -16.62 -6.19 4.24
CA LYS A 141 -17.71 -6.96 3.63
C LYS A 141 -18.50 -7.77 4.65
N ASN A 142 -17.83 -8.43 5.60
CA ASN A 142 -18.48 -9.19 6.67
C ASN A 142 -17.52 -9.37 7.85
N GLN A 143 -17.72 -8.58 8.91
CA GLN A 143 -16.87 -8.59 10.10
C GLN A 143 -16.95 -9.91 10.88
N GLU A 144 -18.16 -10.45 11.07
CA GLU A 144 -18.37 -11.71 11.82
C GLU A 144 -17.62 -12.86 11.15
N ARG A 145 -17.80 -13.03 9.83
CA ARG A 145 -17.11 -14.05 9.06
C ARG A 145 -15.59 -13.85 9.04
N TYR A 146 -15.13 -12.60 9.01
CA TYR A 146 -13.71 -12.29 9.07
C TYR A 146 -13.09 -12.78 10.40
N PHE A 147 -13.73 -12.49 11.54
CA PHE A 147 -13.25 -12.96 12.83
C PHE A 147 -13.39 -14.48 13.00
N GLU A 148 -14.46 -15.11 12.51
CA GLU A 148 -14.58 -16.57 12.50
C GLU A 148 -13.45 -17.25 11.71
N GLY A 149 -13.04 -16.66 10.58
CA GLY A 149 -11.93 -17.18 9.78
C GLY A 149 -10.59 -17.10 10.52
N LEU A 150 -10.36 -16.01 11.26
CA LEU A 150 -9.17 -15.86 12.11
C LEU A 150 -9.13 -16.92 13.22
N ASP A 151 -10.26 -17.16 13.90
CA ASP A 151 -10.35 -18.15 14.98
C ASP A 151 -10.12 -19.59 14.50
N ARG A 152 -10.38 -19.86 13.22
CA ARG A 152 -10.18 -21.19 12.59
C ARG A 152 -8.79 -21.37 11.99
N GLY A 153 -7.94 -20.34 12.01
CA GLY A 153 -6.65 -20.37 11.32
C GLY A 153 -6.79 -20.54 9.80
N GLU A 154 -7.94 -20.17 9.22
CA GLU A 154 -8.13 -20.23 7.78
C GLU A 154 -7.21 -19.19 7.14
N LYS A 155 -6.37 -19.64 6.18
CA LYS A 155 -5.78 -18.73 5.22
C LYS A 155 -6.95 -18.07 4.52
N LEU A 156 -7.20 -16.79 4.78
CA LEU A 156 -8.33 -16.04 4.21
C LEU A 156 -8.29 -15.95 2.66
N ASN A 157 -7.38 -16.65 2.01
CA ASN A 157 -7.27 -16.84 0.58
C ASN A 157 -7.74 -18.26 0.21
N GLU A 158 -9.04 -18.56 0.31
CA GLU A 158 -9.61 -19.68 -0.46
C GLU A 158 -11.01 -19.34 -1.03
N LYS A 159 -11.00 -19.32 -2.38
CA LYS A 159 -12.08 -19.46 -3.39
C LYS A 159 -13.02 -18.29 -3.65
#